data_AF-A0A842L5D4-F1
#
_entry.id   AF-A0A842L5D4-F1
#
_cell.length_a   1.000
_cell.length_b   1.000
_cell.length_c   1.000
_cell.angle_alpha   90.00
_cell.angle_beta   90.00
_cell.angle_gamma   90.00
#
_symmetry.space_group_name_H-M   'P 1'
#
loop_
_entity.id
_entity.type
_entity.pdbx_description
1 polymer ?
#
loop_
_entity_poly.entity_id
_entity_poly.type
_entity_poly.pdbx_seq_one_letter_code
_entity_poly.pdbx_strand_id
1 'polypeptide(L)'
;MYSGKINTFKNTCGPLIWGSNMRGEDTIKYPSLLSLSREILIAKLQQAVLERSDLKPFFRENQKNDKLEFVIPINCLSMLEKCVLDELNYPKKSVRIENRFVKAFVIIPGYIQKSDPGLAEDMIKAYNKLLK
;
A
#
# COMPACT_ATOMS: atom_id res chain seq x y z
N MET A 1 3.01 -30.63 -42.96
CA MET A 1 3.48 -31.03 -41.63
C MET A 1 4.23 -29.86 -41.01
N TYR A 2 3.57 -29.08 -40.16
CA TYR A 2 4.23 -28.06 -39.33
C TYR A 2 4.09 -28.51 -37.87
N SER A 3 5.21 -28.96 -37.29
CA SER A 3 5.32 -29.34 -35.89
C SER A 3 5.93 -28.17 -35.11
N GLY A 4 5.09 -27.36 -34.48
CA GLY A 4 5.50 -26.32 -33.53
C GLY A 4 4.85 -26.59 -32.19
N LYS A 5 5.62 -27.19 -31.27
CA LYS A 5 5.16 -27.50 -29.90
C LYS A 5 4.96 -26.22 -29.11
N ILE A 6 3.82 -26.13 -28.44
CA ILE A 6 3.47 -25.13 -27.44
C ILE A 6 4.40 -25.34 -26.23
N ASN A 7 5.29 -24.40 -25.94
CA ASN A 7 6.08 -24.42 -24.72
C ASN A 7 5.25 -23.85 -23.57
N THR A 8 4.61 -24.76 -22.83
CA THR A 8 4.07 -24.57 -21.49
C THR A 8 5.16 -24.01 -20.57
N PHE A 9 5.03 -22.75 -20.12
CA PHE A 9 5.82 -22.23 -19.01
C PHE A 9 5.49 -23.04 -17.76
N LYS A 10 6.41 -23.91 -17.35
CA LYS A 10 6.34 -24.60 -16.07
C LYS A 10 6.63 -23.59 -14.96
N ASN A 11 5.59 -23.25 -14.19
CA ASN A 11 5.73 -22.71 -12.85
C ASN A 11 6.51 -23.72 -12.00
N THR A 12 7.78 -23.42 -11.75
CA THR A 12 8.54 -24.03 -10.66
C THR A 12 9.17 -22.90 -9.84
N CYS A 13 8.40 -22.37 -8.89
CA CYS A 13 8.98 -21.71 -7.73
C CYS A 13 9.71 -22.80 -6.93
N GLY A 14 10.99 -23.01 -7.22
CA GLY A 14 11.87 -23.74 -6.32
C GLY A 14 12.06 -22.96 -5.01
N PRO A 15 12.35 -23.62 -3.88
CA PRO A 15 12.61 -22.92 -2.64
C PRO A 15 13.94 -22.16 -2.78
N LEU A 16 13.88 -20.83 -2.68
CA LEU A 16 15.07 -19.99 -2.56
C LEU A 16 15.69 -20.25 -1.18
N ILE A 17 16.66 -21.16 -1.12
CA ILE A 17 17.50 -21.37 0.06
C ILE A 17 18.45 -20.16 0.12
N TRP A 18 18.08 -19.15 0.92
CA TRP A 18 19.00 -18.10 1.34
C TRP A 18 19.74 -18.55 2.60
N GLY A 19 21.06 -18.73 2.45
CA GLY A 19 22.06 -18.56 3.51
C GLY A 19 21.83 -19.25 4.84
N SER A 20 22.29 -20.49 4.97
CA SER A 20 22.61 -21.05 6.28
C SER A 20 23.77 -20.28 6.91
N ASN A 21 23.60 -19.94 8.19
CA ASN A 21 24.56 -19.34 9.13
C ASN A 21 24.71 -17.82 9.07
N MET A 22 23.95 -17.10 9.91
CA MET A 22 24.52 -16.15 10.88
C MET A 22 23.63 -16.13 12.15
N ARG A 23 24.18 -16.64 13.26
CA ARG A 23 23.71 -16.27 14.61
C ARG A 23 24.18 -14.84 14.84
N GLY A 24 23.26 -13.90 14.75
CA GLY A 24 23.55 -12.48 14.92
C GLY A 24 22.25 -11.73 14.65
N GLU A 25 21.76 -11.07 15.68
CA GLU A 25 20.55 -10.26 15.69
C GLU A 25 20.78 -8.98 14.87
N ASP A 26 20.84 -9.11 13.55
CA ASP A 26 20.87 -7.97 12.62
C ASP A 26 19.57 -7.98 11.82
N THR A 27 18.57 -7.24 12.28
CA THR A 27 17.43 -6.88 11.44
C THR A 27 17.98 -6.16 10.21
N ILE A 28 18.00 -6.82 9.05
CA ILE A 28 18.29 -6.20 7.77
C ILE A 28 17.18 -5.18 7.53
N LYS A 29 17.40 -3.94 7.97
CA LYS A 29 16.53 -2.82 7.63
C LYS A 29 16.80 -2.51 6.18
N TYR A 30 15.86 -2.80 5.30
CA TYR A 30 15.93 -2.38 3.90
C TYR A 30 15.59 -0.88 3.82
N PRO A 31 16.57 0.04 3.78
CA PRO A 31 16.28 1.47 3.86
C PRO A 31 15.56 1.94 2.58
N SER A 32 15.77 1.22 1.47
CA SER A 32 15.09 1.40 0.20
C SER A 32 13.58 1.14 0.26
N LEU A 33 13.09 0.33 1.20
CA LEU A 33 11.65 0.10 1.33
C LEU A 33 10.92 1.36 1.79
N LEU A 34 11.53 2.18 2.65
CA LEU A 34 10.92 3.45 3.10
C LEU A 34 10.77 4.45 1.94
N SER A 35 11.80 4.56 1.09
CA SER A 35 11.72 5.40 -0.11
C SER A 35 10.66 4.87 -1.06
N LEU A 36 10.64 3.56 -1.31
CA LEU A 36 9.68 2.91 -2.19
C LEU A 36 8.25 3.06 -1.67
N SER A 37 8.03 2.93 -0.36
CA SER A 37 6.69 3.12 0.22
C SER A 37 6.21 4.55 0.06
N ARG A 38 7.10 5.55 0.22
CA ARG A 38 6.76 6.95 -0.05
C ARG A 38 6.32 7.14 -1.51
N GLU A 39 7.08 6.60 -2.47
CA GLU A 39 6.73 6.68 -3.89
C GLU A 39 5.37 6.04 -4.17
N ILE A 40 5.11 4.84 -3.62
CA ILE A 40 3.82 4.16 -3.73
C ILE A 40 2.71 5.06 -3.18
N LEU A 41 2.87 5.63 -1.99
CA LEU A 41 1.85 6.49 -1.38
C LEU A 41 1.57 7.72 -2.22
N ILE A 42 2.60 8.40 -2.74
CA ILE A 42 2.43 9.54 -3.64
C ILE A 42 1.67 9.13 -4.91
N ALA A 43 2.03 7.99 -5.53
CA ALA A 43 1.33 7.49 -6.71
C ALA A 43 -0.14 7.16 -6.43
N LYS A 44 -0.47 6.63 -5.24
CA LYS A 44 -1.87 6.37 -4.84
C LYS A 44 -2.61 7.66 -4.50
N LEU A 45 -1.95 8.66 -3.93
CA LEU A 45 -2.55 9.98 -3.66
C LEU A 45 -3.01 10.66 -4.95
N GLN A 46 -2.23 10.55 -6.02
CA GLN A 46 -2.59 11.09 -7.33
C GLN A 46 -3.83 10.41 -7.95
N GLN A 47 -4.15 9.19 -7.52
CA GLN A 47 -5.31 8.42 -7.97
C GLN A 47 -6.51 8.56 -7.03
N ALA A 48 -6.36 9.31 -5.94
CA ALA A 48 -7.36 9.38 -4.87
C ALA A 48 -8.63 10.11 -5.32
N VAL A 49 -9.76 9.67 -4.78
CA VAL A 49 -11.08 10.29 -4.97
C VAL A 49 -11.76 10.56 -3.61
N LEU A 50 -12.87 11.30 -3.61
CA LEU A 50 -13.70 11.49 -2.40
C LEU A 50 -14.74 10.38 -2.23
N GLU A 51 -15.18 9.78 -3.33
CA GLU A 51 -16.14 8.69 -3.30
C GLU A 51 -15.50 7.40 -2.79
N ARG A 52 -16.21 6.68 -1.91
CA ARG A 52 -15.70 5.41 -1.39
C ARG A 52 -15.67 4.39 -2.52
N SER A 53 -14.50 3.81 -2.77
CA SER A 53 -14.29 2.84 -3.85
C SER A 53 -13.44 1.67 -3.35
N ASP A 54 -13.71 0.46 -3.82
CA ASP A 54 -12.81 -0.69 -3.62
C ASP A 54 -11.76 -0.81 -4.73
N LEU A 55 -11.88 -0.01 -5.80
CA LEU A 55 -10.99 -0.03 -6.95
C LEU A 55 -10.02 1.15 -6.97
N LYS A 56 -10.34 2.24 -6.27
CA LYS A 56 -9.50 3.44 -6.18
C LYS A 56 -9.18 3.80 -4.73
N PRO A 57 -7.99 4.34 -4.45
CA PRO A 57 -7.73 5.00 -3.18
C PRO A 57 -8.72 6.15 -2.96
N PHE A 58 -9.07 6.41 -1.70
CA PHE A 58 -9.98 7.52 -1.40
C PHE A 58 -9.71 8.13 -0.04
N PHE A 59 -10.12 9.38 0.11
CA PHE A 59 -10.13 10.06 1.40
C PHE A 59 -11.47 9.91 2.09
N ARG A 60 -11.44 9.83 3.42
CA ARG A 60 -12.64 9.97 4.24
C ARG A 60 -12.32 10.66 5.55
N GLU A 61 -13.28 11.40 6.06
CA GLU A 61 -13.26 11.87 7.43
C GLU A 61 -13.97 10.83 8.31
N ASN A 62 -13.26 10.33 9.32
CA ASN A 62 -13.83 9.36 10.24
C ASN A 62 -14.57 10.10 11.37
N GLN A 63 -15.90 10.09 11.29
CA GLN A 63 -16.80 10.77 12.22
C GLN A 63 -16.60 10.39 13.69
N LYS A 64 -16.02 9.22 14.00
CA LYS A 64 -15.82 8.78 15.39
C LYS A 64 -14.64 9.42 16.07
N ASN A 65 -13.60 9.78 15.31
CA ASN A 65 -12.34 10.29 15.86
C ASN A 65 -11.90 11.61 15.23
N ASP A 66 -12.73 12.16 14.34
CA ASP A 66 -12.51 13.42 13.62
C ASP A 66 -11.18 13.47 12.86
N LYS A 67 -10.72 12.30 12.37
CA LYS A 67 -9.46 12.19 11.63
C LYS A 67 -9.73 11.98 10.15
N LEU A 68 -8.96 12.71 9.34
CA LEU A 68 -8.80 12.41 7.92
C LEU A 68 -8.05 11.08 7.78
N GLU A 69 -8.62 10.17 7.02
CA GLU A 69 -8.06 8.87 6.68
C GLU A 69 -7.90 8.77 5.17
N PHE A 70 -6.69 8.43 4.74
CA PHE A 70 -6.41 7.98 3.39
C PHE A 70 -6.52 6.45 3.34
N VAL A 71 -7.47 5.97 2.56
CA VAL A 71 -7.82 4.55 2.46
C VAL A 71 -7.35 4.01 1.11
N ILE A 72 -6.55 2.95 1.16
CA ILE A 72 -6.01 2.28 -0.03
C ILE A 72 -6.54 0.84 -0.02
N PRO A 73 -7.62 0.53 -0.76
CA PRO A 73 -8.12 -0.84 -0.90
C PRO A 73 -7.02 -1.79 -1.40
N ILE A 74 -6.96 -3.01 -0.89
CA ILE A 74 -5.94 -3.98 -1.35
C ILE A 74 -6.08 -4.28 -2.85
N ASN A 75 -7.28 -4.15 -3.41
CA ASN A 75 -7.53 -4.42 -4.83
C ASN A 75 -6.90 -3.37 -5.76
N CYS A 76 -6.59 -2.16 -5.27
CA CYS A 76 -5.92 -1.14 -6.08
C CYS A 76 -4.38 -1.23 -6.03
N LEU A 77 -3.84 -2.26 -5.36
CA LEU A 77 -2.42 -2.48 -5.20
C LEU A 77 -1.94 -3.68 -6.03
N SER A 78 -0.75 -3.54 -6.62
CA SER A 78 0.02 -4.65 -7.16
C SER A 78 0.54 -5.57 -6.05
N MET A 79 1.04 -6.75 -6.40
CA MET A 79 1.63 -7.66 -5.42
C MET A 79 2.85 -7.05 -4.73
N LEU A 80 3.70 -6.34 -5.47
CA LEU A 80 4.87 -5.65 -4.91
C LEU A 80 4.45 -4.57 -3.91
N GLU A 81 3.48 -3.73 -4.27
CA GLU A 81 3.01 -2.65 -3.41
C GLU A 81 2.44 -3.19 -2.09
N LYS A 82 1.71 -4.31 -2.14
CA LYS A 82 1.21 -4.99 -0.93
C LYS A 82 2.35 -5.43 -0.03
N CYS A 83 3.35 -6.11 -0.59
CA CYS A 83 4.50 -6.60 0.18
C CYS A 83 5.27 -5.45 0.84
N VAL A 84 5.51 -4.35 0.12
CA VAL A 84 6.22 -3.18 0.68
C VAL A 84 5.47 -2.57 1.85
N LEU A 85 4.15 -2.36 1.70
CA LEU A 85 3.35 -1.77 2.78
C LEU A 85 3.19 -2.72 3.98
N ASP A 86 3.15 -4.04 3.72
CA ASP A 86 3.09 -5.05 4.78
C ASP A 86 4.41 -5.14 5.56
N GLU A 87 5.55 -5.16 4.87
CA GLU A 87 6.88 -5.21 5.51
C GLU A 87 7.14 -4.00 6.40
N LEU A 88 6.61 -2.83 6.01
CA LEU A 88 6.69 -1.60 6.80
C LEU A 88 5.56 -1.45 7.83
N ASN A 89 4.77 -2.51 8.04
CA ASN A 89 3.70 -2.56 9.05
C ASN A 89 2.67 -1.43 8.92
N TYR A 90 2.33 -1.00 7.69
CA TYR A 90 1.26 -0.02 7.51
C TYR A 90 -0.07 -0.57 8.03
N PRO A 91 -0.90 0.24 8.71
CA PRO A 91 -2.12 -0.26 9.33
C PRO A 91 -3.12 -0.81 8.31
N LYS A 92 -3.40 -2.11 8.41
CA LYS A 92 -4.39 -2.80 7.57
C LYS A 92 -5.69 -3.03 8.35
N LYS A 93 -6.83 -2.63 7.79
CA LYS A 93 -8.15 -2.73 8.44
C LYS A 93 -9.22 -3.16 7.45
N SER A 94 -10.30 -3.72 7.99
CA SER A 94 -11.54 -3.92 7.23
C SER A 94 -12.33 -2.62 7.20
N VAL A 95 -12.64 -2.13 6.01
CA VAL A 95 -13.37 -0.87 5.79
C VAL A 95 -14.71 -1.19 5.14
N ARG A 96 -15.79 -0.64 5.68
CA ARG A 96 -17.12 -0.73 5.07
C ARG A 96 -17.21 0.23 3.89
N ILE A 97 -17.46 -0.33 2.71
CA ILE A 97 -17.75 0.39 1.47
C ILE A 97 -19.15 -0.09 1.07
N GLU A 98 -20.14 0.80 1.15
CA GLU A 98 -21.56 0.49 0.95
C GLU A 98 -22.02 -0.70 1.82
N ASN A 99 -22.37 -1.82 1.18
CA ASN A 99 -22.89 -3.03 1.81
C ASN A 99 -21.85 -4.13 1.99
N ARG A 100 -20.56 -3.85 1.71
CA ARG A 100 -19.49 -4.83 1.81
C ARG A 100 -18.31 -4.33 2.64
N PHE A 101 -17.54 -5.29 3.13
CA PHE A 101 -16.29 -5.04 3.84
C PHE A 101 -15.12 -5.35 2.92
N VAL A 102 -14.19 -4.40 2.80
CA VAL A 102 -13.01 -4.51 1.95
C VAL A 102 -11.78 -4.32 2.84
N LYS A 103 -10.78 -5.19 2.67
CA LYS A 103 -9.49 -4.99 3.34
C LYS A 103 -8.74 -3.84 2.66
N ALA A 104 -8.24 -2.91 3.46
CA ALA A 104 -7.53 -1.73 2.99
C ALA A 104 -6.39 -1.36 3.95
N PHE A 105 -5.38 -0.67 3.42
CA PHE A 105 -4.46 0.10 4.26
C PHE A 105 -5.12 1.44 4.61
N VAL A 106 -5.08 1.82 5.88
CA VAL A 106 -5.71 3.04 6.39
C VAL A 106 -4.63 3.90 7.04
N ILE A 107 -4.33 5.02 6.39
CA ILE A 107 -3.22 5.89 6.74
C ILE A 107 -3.79 7.23 7.22
N ILE A 108 -3.36 7.67 8.39
CA ILE A 108 -3.80 8.94 8.98
C ILE A 108 -2.64 9.93 8.83
N PRO A 109 -2.79 11.05 8.10
CA PRO A 109 -1.72 12.04 7.91
C PRO A 109 -1.13 12.52 9.24
N GLY A 110 -1.97 12.72 10.26
CA GLY A 110 -1.50 13.13 11.59
C GLY A 110 -0.58 12.12 12.29
N TYR A 111 -0.61 10.83 11.91
CA TYR A 111 0.35 9.84 12.40
C TYR A 111 1.64 9.83 11.58
N ILE A 112 1.53 10.10 10.28
CA ILE A 112 2.69 10.23 9.37
C ILE A 112 3.50 11.49 9.68
N GLN A 113 2.85 12.58 10.12
CA GLN A 113 3.48 13.88 10.41
C GLN A 113 4.75 13.79 11.28
N LYS A 114 4.79 12.84 12.22
CA LYS A 114 5.93 12.67 13.14
C LYS A 114 7.16 12.06 12.48
N SER A 115 6.97 11.16 11.52
CA SER A 115 8.05 10.45 10.84
C SER A 115 8.41 11.08 9.49
N ASP A 116 7.41 11.61 8.80
CA ASP A 116 7.52 12.18 7.46
C ASP A 116 6.55 13.35 7.29
N PRO A 117 6.94 14.57 7.73
CA PRO A 117 6.08 15.74 7.66
C PRO A 117 5.76 16.15 6.22
N GLY A 118 6.68 15.93 5.29
CA GLY A 118 6.47 16.28 3.87
C GLY A 118 5.39 15.41 3.24
N LEU A 119 5.41 14.10 3.49
CA LEU A 119 4.36 13.20 3.00
C LEU A 119 2.99 13.53 3.62
N ALA A 120 2.95 13.86 4.91
CA ALA A 120 1.71 14.26 5.56
C ALA A 120 1.12 15.54 4.92
N GLU A 121 1.96 16.52 4.59
CA GLU A 121 1.56 17.72 3.86
C GLU A 121 1.06 17.38 2.45
N ASP A 122 1.75 16.51 1.71
CA ASP A 122 1.33 16.04 0.39
C ASP A 122 -0.06 15.38 0.43
N MET A 123 -0.33 14.58 1.47
CA MET A 123 -1.66 13.98 1.68
C MET A 123 -2.75 15.04 1.89
N ILE A 124 -2.49 16.04 2.73
CA ILE A 124 -3.45 17.12 3.02
C ILE A 124 -3.69 17.97 1.77
N LYS A 125 -2.63 18.29 1.01
CA LYS A 125 -2.74 19.00 -0.27
C LYS A 125 -3.57 18.22 -1.28
N ALA A 126 -3.34 16.91 -1.40
CA ALA A 126 -4.12 16.05 -2.30
C ALA A 126 -5.60 16.05 -1.91
N TYR A 127 -5.91 15.92 -0.62
CA TYR A 127 -7.30 15.99 -0.13
C TYR A 127 -7.95 17.34 -0.44
N ASN A 128 -7.29 18.46 -0.09
CA ASN A 128 -7.81 19.80 -0.32
C ASN A 128 -8.00 20.12 -1.82
N LYS A 129 -7.21 19.49 -2.69
CA LYS A 129 -7.40 19.62 -4.15
C LYS A 129 -8.69 18.95 -4.63
N LEU A 130 -9.11 17.85 -3.99
CA LEU A 130 -10.32 17.13 -4.34
C LEU A 130 -11.60 17.81 -3.84
N LEU A 131 -11.51 18.66 -2.82
CA LEU A 131 -12.64 19.43 -2.28
C LEU A 131 -12.98 20.68 -3.11
N LYS A 132 -12.12 21.07 -4.06
CA LYS A 132 -12.29 22.24 -4.94
C LYS A 132 -12.90 21.83 -6.27
#